data_AF-A0A0F9ANE2-F1
#
_entry.id   AF-A0A0F9ANE2-F1
#
_cell.length_a   1.000
_cell.length_b   1.000
_cell.length_c   1.000
_cell.angle_alpha   90.00
_cell.angle_beta   90.00
_cell.angle_gamma   90.00
#
_symmetry.space_group_name_H-M   'P 1'
#
loop_
_entity.id
_entity.type
_entity.pdbx_description
1 polymer ?
#
loop_
_entity_poly.entity_id
_entity_poly.type
_entity_poly.pdbx_seq_one_letter_code
_entity_poly.pdbx_strand_id
1 'polypeptide(L)' 'VTSPGTSRVFKDKKKYELFILKDVKVILLKPLDSRQGSTVIEGKLTGFKDDVVNIETEGELIHIPLNKISKTKLNG' A
#
# COMPACT_ATOMS: atom_id res chain seq x y z
N VAL A 1 -28.04 -10.44 -4.21
CA VAL A 1 -27.19 -9.57 -5.04
C VAL A 1 -25.88 -9.32 -4.32
N THR A 2 -24.87 -10.14 -4.62
CA THR A 2 -23.50 -9.92 -4.16
C THR A 2 -22.74 -9.34 -5.34
N SER A 3 -22.56 -8.02 -5.36
CA SER A 3 -21.69 -7.38 -6.35
C SER A 3 -20.27 -7.96 -6.17
N PRO A 4 -19.74 -8.71 -7.15
CA PRO A 4 -18.37 -9.18 -7.11
C PRO A 4 -17.47 -8.04 -7.58
N GLY A 5 -16.40 -7.76 -6.82
CA GLY A 5 -15.30 -6.93 -7.34
C GLY A 5 -15.20 -5.50 -6.79
N THR A 6 -15.54 -5.26 -5.52
CA THR A 6 -14.98 -4.06 -4.86
C THR A 6 -13.53 -4.36 -4.51
N SER A 7 -12.57 -4.01 -5.38
CA SER A 7 -11.18 -3.85 -4.95
C SER A 7 -11.20 -3.02 -3.68
N ARG A 8 -10.86 -3.62 -2.53
CA ARG A 8 -10.96 -2.95 -1.24
C ARG A 8 -9.91 -1.85 -1.22
N VAL A 9 -10.35 -0.63 -1.49
CA VAL A 9 -9.53 0.56 -1.30
C VAL A 9 -9.53 0.89 0.18
N PHE A 10 -8.36 1.06 0.78
CA PHE A 10 -8.26 1.43 2.18
C PHE A 10 -7.21 2.51 2.42
N LYS A 11 -7.50 3.33 3.42
CA LYS A 11 -6.62 4.39 3.95
C LYS A 11 -6.64 4.44 5.48
N ASP A 12 -7.42 3.56 6.10
CA ASP A 12 -7.58 3.47 7.55
C ASP A 12 -6.40 2.71 8.17
N LYS A 13 -5.85 3.26 9.25
CA LYS A 13 -4.79 2.64 10.06
C LYS A 13 -5.15 1.21 10.47
N LYS A 14 -6.38 1.01 10.96
CA LYS A 14 -6.91 -0.31 11.35
C LYS A 14 -6.90 -1.32 10.19
N LYS A 15 -7.13 -0.88 8.95
CA LYS A 15 -7.13 -1.77 7.79
C LYS A 15 -5.70 -2.18 7.41
N TYR A 16 -4.72 -1.29 7.55
CA TYR A 16 -3.32 -1.68 7.37
C TYR A 16 -2.91 -2.76 8.38
N GLU A 17 -3.30 -2.62 9.65
CA GLU A 17 -3.04 -3.64 10.67
C GLU A 17 -3.73 -4.99 10.36
N LEU A 18 -4.95 -4.95 9.83
CA LEU A 18 -5.70 -6.17 9.45
C LEU A 18 -5.15 -6.87 8.20
N PHE A 19 -4.49 -6.14 7.30
CA PHE A 19 -4.01 -6.66 6.01
C PHE A 19 -2.51 -6.92 5.99
N ILE A 20 -1.85 -6.95 7.16
CA ILE A 20 -0.46 -7.40 7.28
C ILE A 20 -0.32 -8.80 6.65
N LEU A 21 0.81 -9.02 5.96
CA LEU A 21 1.15 -10.17 5.13
C LEU A 21 0.33 -10.37 3.86
N LYS A 22 -0.50 -9.39 3.44
CA LYS A 22 -1.23 -9.44 2.18
C LYS A 22 -0.54 -8.64 1.08
N ASP A 23 -0.74 -9.09 -0.16
CA ASP A 23 -0.33 -8.34 -1.34
C ASP A 23 -1.22 -7.12 -1.55
N VAL A 24 -0.58 -5.97 -1.70
CA VAL A 24 -1.24 -4.69 -1.83
C VAL A 24 -0.62 -3.86 -2.93
N LYS A 25 -1.46 -3.04 -3.54
CA LYS A 25 -1.07 -2.00 -4.49
C LYS A 25 -1.22 -0.65 -3.82
N VAL A 26 -0.09 -0.03 -3.48
CA VAL A 26 -0.02 1.32 -2.91
C VAL A 26 0.13 2.32 -4.04
N ILE A 27 -0.77 3.29 -4.08
CA ILE A 27 -0.73 4.41 -5.03
C ILE A 27 -0.41 5.66 -4.23
N LEU A 28 0.72 6.28 -4.56
CA LEU A 28 1.26 7.48 -3.96
C LEU A 28 0.61 8.73 -4.54
N LEU A 29 0.63 9.82 -3.77
CA LEU A 29 0.26 11.16 -4.23
C LEU A 29 1.32 11.77 -5.14
N LYS A 30 2.59 11.45 -4.88
CA LYS A 30 3.76 11.89 -5.63
C LYS A 30 4.74 10.72 -5.70
N PRO A 31 5.54 10.62 -6.77
CA PRO A 31 6.57 9.58 -6.87
C PRO A 31 7.51 9.65 -5.65
N LEU A 32 7.86 8.48 -5.10
CA LEU A 32 8.71 8.38 -3.91
C LEU A 32 10.15 8.84 -4.20
N ASP A 33 10.60 8.65 -5.44
CA ASP A 33 11.89 9.11 -5.95
C ASP A 33 11.80 9.68 -7.37
N SER A 34 12.63 10.69 -7.64
CA SER A 34 12.73 11.37 -8.94
C SER A 34 13.24 10.47 -10.08
N ARG A 35 13.77 9.27 -9.76
CA ARG A 35 14.39 8.38 -10.76
C ARG A 35 13.46 7.38 -11.43
N GLN A 36 12.33 7.03 -10.81
CA GLN A 36 11.46 5.98 -11.36
C GLN A 36 10.08 6.47 -11.81
N GLY A 37 9.64 7.69 -11.45
CA GLY A 37 8.38 8.27 -11.93
C GLY A 37 7.09 7.53 -11.52
N SER A 38 7.20 6.31 -11.03
CA SER A 38 6.10 5.44 -10.66
C SER A 38 5.50 5.90 -9.34
N THR A 39 4.25 6.33 -9.40
CA THR A 39 3.39 6.58 -8.23
C THR A 39 2.77 5.30 -7.72
N VAL A 40 3.05 4.15 -8.32
CA VAL A 40 2.45 2.87 -8.01
C VAL A 40 3.52 1.94 -7.50
N ILE A 41 3.29 1.37 -6.31
CA ILE A 41 4.16 0.38 -5.68
C ILE A 41 3.28 -0.85 -5.41
N GLU A 42 3.70 -1.99 -5.90
CA GLU A 42 3.05 -3.28 -5.65
C GLU A 42 3.99 -4.14 -4.82
N GLY A 43 3.46 -4.77 -3.78
CA GLY A 43 4.25 -5.59 -2.89
C GLY A 43 3.44 -6.08 -1.70
N LYS A 44 4.13 -6.76 -0.79
CA LYS A 44 3.54 -7.35 0.40
C LYS A 44 3.56 -6.35 1.55
N LEU A 45 2.41 -6.13 2.18
CA LEU A 45 2.32 -5.31 3.39
C LEU A 45 2.98 -6.05 4.55
N THR A 46 4.18 -5.65 4.96
CA THR A 46 4.92 -6.31 6.06
C THR A 46 4.62 -5.68 7.42
N GLY A 47 4.14 -4.44 7.45
CA GLY A 47 3.77 -3.77 8.70
C GLY A 47 3.23 -2.37 8.51
N PHE A 48 2.67 -1.83 9.60
CA PHE A 48 2.24 -0.45 9.69
C PHE A 48 2.50 0.05 11.10
N LYS A 49 3.34 1.09 11.24
CA LYS A 49 3.69 1.67 12.54
C LYS A 49 4.05 3.15 12.36
N ASP A 50 3.71 3.99 13.34
CA ASP A 50 4.06 5.41 13.35
C ASP A 50 3.61 6.16 12.08
N ASP A 51 2.45 5.77 11.54
CA ASP A 51 1.92 6.26 10.26
C ASP A 51 2.81 6.01 9.04
N VAL A 52 3.68 5.01 9.13
CA VAL A 52 4.52 4.50 8.03
C VAL A 52 4.05 3.10 7.65
N VAL A 53 3.79 2.91 6.36
CA VAL A 53 3.42 1.63 5.75
C VAL A 53 4.69 0.97 5.24
N ASN A 54 4.94 -0.27 5.65
CA ASN A 54 6.09 -1.05 5.24
C ASN A 54 5.66 -2.04 4.16
N ILE A 55 6.22 -1.89 2.96
CA ILE A 55 5.93 -2.75 1.81
C ILE A 55 7.21 -3.46 1.40
N GLU A 56 7.16 -4.78 1.27
CA GLU A 56 8.24 -5.57 0.68
C GLU A 56 7.94 -5.79 -0.81
N THR A 57 8.84 -5.35 -1.68
CA THR A 57 8.74 -5.48 -3.14
C THR A 57 10.10 -5.86 -3.72
N GLU A 58 10.16 -6.86 -4.61
CA GLU A 58 11.41 -7.34 -5.23
C GLU A 58 12.55 -7.68 -4.25
N GLY A 59 12.22 -8.02 -3.00
CA GLY A 59 13.20 -8.29 -1.93
C GLY A 59 13.72 -7.04 -1.20
N GLU A 60 13.23 -5.85 -1.56
CA GLU A 60 13.50 -4.59 -0.88
C GLU A 60 12.32 -4.19 0.02
N LEU A 61 12.64 -3.63 1.19
CA LEU A 61 11.64 -3.16 2.14
C LEU A 61 11.52 -1.64 2.06
N ILE A 62 10.40 -1.18 1.50
CA ILE A 62 10.09 0.23 1.27
C ILE A 62 9.22 0.76 2.40
N HIS A 63 9.65 1.90 2.95
CA HIS A 63 8.93 2.63 3.99
C HIS A 63 8.18 3.82 3.37
N ILE A 64 6.86 3.78 3.45
CA ILE A 64 6.00 4.78 2.81
C ILE A 64 5.16 5.49 3.88
N PRO A 65 5.43 6.77 4.17
CA PRO A 65 4.57 7.57 5.02
C PRO A 65 3.14 7.61 4.51
N LEU A 66 2.16 7.41 5.39
CA LEU A 66 0.72 7.40 5.05
C LEU A 66 0.28 8.71 4.38
N ASN A 67 0.89 9.83 4.75
CA ASN A 67 0.63 11.14 4.14
C ASN A 67 1.08 11.24 2.68
N LYS A 68 1.99 10.37 2.20
CA LYS A 68 2.39 10.27 0.79
C LYS A 68 1.52 9.30 0.01
N ILE A 69 0.65 8.53 0.67
CA ILE A 69 -0.22 7.55 0.03
C ILE A 69 -1.52 8.21 -0.41
N SER A 70 -1.84 8.09 -1.69
CA SER A 70 -3.12 8.49 -2.25
C SER A 70 -4.20 7.47 -1.88
N LYS A 71 -3.97 6.20 -2.20
CA LYS A 71 -4.89 5.09 -1.94
C LYS A 71 -4.14 3.76 -1.95
N THR A 72 -4.58 2.80 -1.14
CA THR A 72 -4.06 1.43 -1.16
C THR A 72 -5.16 0.47 -1.54
N LYS A 73 -4.85 -0.49 -2.41
CA LYS A 73 -5.77 -1.55 -2.83
C LYS A 73 -5.23 -2.89 -2.36
N LEU A 74 -6.10 -3.74 -1.84
CA LEU A 74 -5.77 -5.15 -1.64
C LEU A 74 -5.75 -5.84 -3.02
N ASN A 75 -4.66 -6.54 -3.35
CA ASN A 75 -4.64 -7.46 -4.48
C ASN A 75 -5.09 -8.83 -3.95
N GLY A 76 -6.23 -9.29 -4.44
CA GLY A 76 -6.86 -10.56 -4.04
C GLY A 76 -7.98 -10.93 -4.99
#